data_AF-A0A844ECZ5-F1
#
_entry.id   AF-A0A844ECZ5-F1
#
_cell.length_a   1.000
_cell.length_b   1.000
_cell.length_c   1.000
_cell.angle_alpha   90.00
_cell.angle_beta   90.00
_cell.angle_gamma   90.00
#
_symmetry.space_group_name_H-M   'P 1'
#
loop_
_entity.id
_entity.type
_entity.pdbx_description
1 polymer ?
#
loop_
_entity_poly.entity_id
_entity_poly.type
_entity_poly.pdbx_seq_one_letter_code
_entity_poly.pdbx_strand_id
1 'polypeptide(L)' 'LGQLLRSMDFHLLGSGFGSFTAAELANDMPALLKMITDGKISVPVTTYPLSQIAEKWHESGDNRLVFLP' A
#
# COMPACT_ATOMS: atom_id res chain seq x y z
N LEU A 1 -38.55 -22.55 -3.11
CA LEU A 1 -37.54 -22.19 -4.15
C LEU A 1 -36.40 -21.48 -3.44
N GLY A 2 -35.24 -22.12 -3.26
CA GLY A 2 -34.11 -21.51 -2.52
C GLY A 2 -32.98 -22.44 -2.12
N GLN A 3 -33.08 -23.76 -2.36
CA GLN A 3 -32.00 -24.71 -2.10
C GLN A 3 -30.98 -24.76 -3.25
N LEU A 4 -30.31 -23.66 -3.55
CA LEU A 4 -29.16 -23.70 -4.46
C LEU A 4 -28.05 -22.75 -4.02
N LEU A 5 -27.57 -22.93 -2.80
CA LEU A 5 -26.22 -22.50 -2.45
C LEU A 5 -25.27 -23.61 -2.88
N ARG A 6 -24.84 -23.54 -4.15
CA ARG A 6 -23.86 -24.43 -4.73
C ARG A 6 -22.55 -24.24 -3.96
N SER A 7 -22.03 -25.33 -3.38
CA SER A 7 -20.63 -25.41 -2.97
C SER A 7 -19.76 -24.95 -4.15
N MET A 8 -19.17 -23.77 -4.02
CA MET A 8 -18.25 -23.19 -5.00
C MET A 8 -16.88 -23.16 -4.36
N ASP A 9 -15.87 -23.53 -5.13
CA ASP A 9 -14.47 -23.41 -4.71
C ASP A 9 -14.07 -21.92 -4.67
N PHE A 10 -14.40 -21.25 -3.57
CA PHE A 10 -14.14 -19.84 -3.34
C PHE A 10 -12.87 -19.67 -2.50
N HIS A 11 -11.89 -18.96 -3.05
CA HIS A 11 -10.64 -18.65 -2.37
C HIS A 11 -10.57 -17.16 -2.04
N LEU A 12 -10.37 -16.84 -0.76
CA LEU A 12 -10.09 -15.48 -0.31
C LEU A 12 -8.61 -15.38 0.06
N LEU A 13 -7.89 -14.49 -0.63
CA LEU A 13 -6.49 -14.20 -0.37
C LEU A 13 -6.34 -12.79 0.20
N GLY A 14 -5.54 -12.64 1.25
CA GLY A 14 -5.11 -11.34 1.76
C GLY A 14 -3.84 -10.88 1.03
N SER A 15 -3.72 -9.58 0.77
CA SER A 15 -2.60 -8.98 0.01
C SER A 15 -1.90 -7.81 0.74
N GLY A 16 -2.05 -7.73 2.07
CA GLY A 16 -1.42 -6.69 2.89
C GLY A 16 0.04 -6.99 3.24
N PHE A 17 0.71 -6.07 3.94
CA PHE A 17 2.10 -6.25 4.41
C PHE A 17 2.32 -7.50 5.29
N GLY A 18 1.27 -8.15 5.79
CA GLY A 18 1.35 -9.42 6.51
C GLY A 18 1.30 -10.68 5.63
N SER A 19 1.11 -10.56 4.31
CA SER A 19 0.97 -11.69 3.39
C SER A 19 2.29 -12.14 2.74
N PHE A 20 3.41 -11.50 3.08
CA PHE A 20 4.74 -11.85 2.60
C PHE A 20 5.78 -11.69 3.71
N THR A 21 6.90 -12.39 3.57
CA THR A 21 8.09 -12.29 4.42
C THR A 21 8.99 -11.14 4.00
N ALA A 22 9.85 -10.68 4.91
CA ALA A 22 10.85 -9.67 4.58
C ALA A 22 11.82 -10.11 3.47
N ALA A 23 12.13 -11.41 3.38
CA ALA A 23 13.00 -11.96 2.34
C ALA A 23 12.33 -11.92 0.95
N GLU A 24 11.03 -12.26 0.87
CA GLU A 24 10.25 -12.14 -0.37
C GLU A 24 10.20 -10.67 -0.82
N LEU A 25 9.90 -9.74 0.09
CA LEU A 25 9.92 -8.31 -0.24
C LEU A 25 11.30 -7.83 -0.72
N ALA A 26 12.38 -8.28 -0.09
CA ALA A 26 13.73 -7.91 -0.47
C ALA A 26 14.09 -8.41 -1.89
N ASN A 27 13.63 -9.61 -2.25
CA ASN A 27 13.82 -10.17 -3.59
C ASN A 27 13.03 -9.41 -4.65
N ASP A 28 11.82 -8.91 -4.32
CA ASP A 28 10.95 -8.17 -5.24
C ASP A 28 11.30 -6.69 -5.33
N MET A 29 11.99 -6.14 -4.32
CA MET A 29 12.34 -4.72 -4.21
C MET A 29 13.00 -4.13 -5.46
N PRO A 30 13.96 -4.80 -6.12
CA PRO A 30 14.60 -4.25 -7.32
C PRO A 30 13.60 -4.02 -8.46
N ALA A 31 12.66 -4.94 -8.66
CA ALA A 31 11.62 -4.81 -9.69
C ALA A 31 10.65 -3.69 -9.33
N LEU A 32 10.26 -3.57 -8.06
CA LEU A 32 9.41 -2.49 -7.56
C LEU A 32 10.05 -1.12 -7.78
N LEU A 33 11.33 -0.96 -7.40
CA LEU A 33 12.08 0.27 -7.61
C LEU A 33 12.16 0.64 -9.09
N LYS A 34 12.41 -0.34 -9.97
CA LYS A 34 12.39 -0.11 -11.42
C LYS A 34 11.02 0.41 -11.89
N MET A 35 9.92 -0.14 -11.41
CA MET A 35 8.58 0.35 -11.77
C MET A 35 8.33 1.80 -11.31
N ILE A 36 8.87 2.19 -10.15
CA ILE A 36 8.83 3.57 -9.66
C ILE A 36 9.63 4.49 -10.57
N THR A 37 10.88 4.14 -10.89
CA THR A 37 11.74 4.96 -11.75
C THR A 37 11.22 5.05 -13.19
N ASP A 38 10.55 4.00 -13.68
CA ASP A 38 9.88 3.98 -14.99
C ASP A 38 8.56 4.80 -14.98
N GLY A 39 8.17 5.37 -13.84
CA GLY A 39 6.94 6.17 -13.69
C GLY A 39 5.64 5.34 -13.70
N LYS A 40 5.73 4.01 -13.64
CA LYS A 40 4.56 3.11 -13.59
C LYS A 40 3.86 3.15 -12.25
N ILE A 41 4.60 3.50 -11.20
CA ILE A 41 4.08 3.73 -9.85
C ILE A 41 4.40 5.18 -9.51
N SER A 42 3.37 6.01 -9.41
CA SER A 42 3.46 7.39 -8.95
C SER A 42 2.51 7.57 -7.78
N VAL A 43 3.02 8.08 -6.67
CA VAL A 43 2.23 8.41 -5.48
C VAL A 43 2.30 9.91 -5.31
N PRO A 44 1.18 10.66 -5.38
CA PRO A 44 1.20 12.08 -5.11
C PRO A 44 1.50 12.30 -3.63
N VAL A 45 2.44 13.21 -3.33
CA VAL A 45 2.94 13.46 -1.98
C VAL A 45 2.74 14.92 -1.59
N THR A 46 2.34 15.14 -0.34
CA THR A 46 2.42 16.43 0.34
C THR A 46 3.46 16.31 1.46
N THR A 47 4.44 17.22 1.49
CA THR A 47 5.52 17.19 2.48
C THR A 47 5.29 18.23 3.58
N TYR A 48 5.53 17.84 4.83
CA TYR A 48 5.59 18.72 5.99
C TYR A 48 6.89 18.51 6.78
N PRO A 49 7.38 19.50 7.53
CA PRO A 49 8.43 19.25 8.52
C PRO A 49 7.91 18.34 9.65
N LEU A 50 8.78 17.51 10.23
CA LEU A 50 8.44 16.58 11.30
C LEU A 50 7.85 17.29 12.52
N SER A 51 8.27 18.53 12.77
CA SER A 51 7.73 19.40 13.83
C SER A 51 6.22 19.63 13.74
N GLN A 52 5.62 19.48 12.55
CA GLN A 52 4.19 19.68 12.32
C GLN A 52 3.37 18.39 12.41
N ILE A 53 3.98 17.24 12.74
CA ILE A 53 3.27 15.95 12.73
C ILE A 53 2.01 15.96 13.58
N ALA A 54 2.05 16.55 14.78
CA ALA A 54 0.90 16.59 15.67
C ALA A 54 -0.30 17.34 15.07
N GLU A 55 -0.04 18.41 14.31
CA GLU A 55 -1.08 19.23 13.66
C GLU A 55 -1.60 18.58 12.39
N LYS A 56 -0.70 17.92 11.64
CA LYS A 56 -0.95 17.45 10.27
C LYS A 56 -1.33 15.98 10.18
N TRP A 57 -1.16 15.19 11.25
CA TRP A 57 -1.44 13.76 11.26
C TRP A 57 -2.86 13.37 10.81
N HIS A 58 -3.83 14.23 11.11
CA HIS A 58 -5.24 14.02 10.78
C HIS A 58 -5.69 14.70 9.48
N GLU A 59 -4.77 15.35 8.76
CA GLU A 59 -5.10 15.91 7.45
C GLU A 59 -5.49 14.79 6.49
N SER A 60 -6.58 14.99 5.76
CA SER A 60 -7.13 14.03 4.81
C SER A 60 -7.09 14.60 3.39
N GLY A 61 -6.93 13.73 2.41
CA GLY A 61 -6.84 14.09 1.01
C GLY A 61 -6.28 12.95 0.17
N ASP A 62 -6.09 13.22 -1.11
CA ASP A 62 -5.62 12.20 -2.07
C ASP A 62 -4.10 11.98 -2.03
N ASN A 63 -3.37 12.90 -1.39
CA ASN A 63 -1.91 12.85 -1.32
C ASN A 63 -1.43 12.08 -0.09
N ARG A 64 -0.34 11.34 -0.26
CA ARG A 64 0.40 10.76 0.87
C ARG A 64 1.12 11.88 1.62
N LEU A 65 0.86 12.01 2.92
CA LEU A 65 1.66 12.87 3.79
C LEU A 65 3.03 12.25 4.05
N VAL A 66 4.09 13.02 3.86
CA VAL A 66 5.48 12.66 4.16
C VAL A 66 6.09 13.71 5.08
N PHE A 67 6.56 13.29 6.24
CA PHE A 67 7.21 14.17 7.21
C PHE A 67 8.72 14.10 7.04
N LEU A 68 9.34 15.24 6.76
CA LEU A 68 10.78 15.39 6.58
C LEU A 68 11.44 15.84 7.89
N PRO A 69 12.67 15.39 8.21
CA PRO A 69 13.38 15.78 9.42
C PRO A 69 13.50 17.29 9.64
#